data_AF-A0AAU1VIE6-F1
#
_entry.id   AF-A0AAU1VIE6-F1
#
_cell.length_a   1.000
_cell.length_b   1.000
_cell.length_c   1.000
_cell.angle_alpha   90.00
_cell.angle_beta   90.00
_cell.angle_gamma   90.00
#
_symmetry.space_group_name_H-M   'P 1'
#
loop_
_entity.id
_entity.type
_entity.pdbx_description
1 polymer ?
#
loop_
_entity_poly.entity_id
_entity_poly.type
_entity_poly.pdbx_seq_one_letter_code
_entity_poly.pdbx_strand_id
1 'polypeptide(L)'
;MTESEVRAAIHEELTAHGFPRLRDRPGLDLISAGVNSATLIQILSALEDRFDVDLETEPLFAEPATVERLAAEITRTARLTRPSG
;
A
#
# COMPACT_ATOMS: atom_id res chain seq x y z
N MET A 1 13.73 -3.69 6.13
CA MET A 1 12.56 -2.97 5.61
C MET A 1 12.51 -1.59 6.24
N THR A 2 12.76 -0.57 5.44
CA THR A 2 12.64 0.84 5.79
C THR A 2 11.34 1.40 5.20
N GLU A 3 10.82 2.49 5.75
CA GLU A 3 9.63 3.16 5.21
C GLU A 3 9.84 3.61 3.75
N SER A 4 11.07 4.00 3.40
CA SER A 4 11.43 4.40 2.03
C SER A 4 11.36 3.23 1.04
N GLU A 5 11.76 2.02 1.45
CA GLU A 5 11.62 0.79 0.63
C GLU A 5 10.14 0.45 0.39
N VAL A 6 9.30 0.57 1.42
CA VAL A 6 7.85 0.31 1.31
C VAL A 6 7.19 1.32 0.37
N ARG A 7 7.47 2.62 0.55
CA ARG A 7 6.94 3.67 -0.34
C ARG A 7 7.37 3.45 -1.78
N ALA A 8 8.63 3.08 -2.02
CA ALA A 8 9.11 2.78 -3.36
C ALA A 8 8.33 1.63 -4.01
N ALA A 9 8.10 0.52 -3.27
CA ALA A 9 7.32 -0.61 -3.76
C ALA A 9 5.86 -0.23 -4.06
N ILE A 10 5.20 0.54 -3.19
CA ILE A 10 3.84 1.03 -3.45
C ILE A 10 3.80 1.84 -4.75
N HIS A 11 4.79 2.71 -4.99
CA HIS A 11 4.86 3.50 -6.22
C HIS A 11 5.15 2.64 -7.47
N GLU A 12 5.95 1.59 -7.34
CA GLU A 12 6.19 0.61 -8.40
C GLU A 12 4.89 -0.07 -8.81
N GLU A 13 4.12 -0.61 -7.85
CA GLU A 13 2.84 -1.26 -8.12
C GLU A 13 1.82 -0.27 -8.72
N LEU A 14 1.69 0.92 -8.15
CA LEU A 14 0.82 1.96 -8.71
C LEU A 14 1.19 2.31 -10.15
N THR A 15 2.48 2.37 -10.47
CA THR A 15 2.96 2.64 -11.84
C THR A 15 2.65 1.48 -12.77
N ALA A 16 2.89 0.23 -12.34
CA ALA A 16 2.58 -0.98 -13.09
C ALA A 16 1.09 -1.09 -13.44
N HIS A 17 0.23 -0.62 -12.54
CA HIS A 17 -1.22 -0.59 -12.72
C HIS A 17 -1.75 0.68 -13.41
N GLY A 18 -0.89 1.59 -13.89
CA GLY A 18 -1.28 2.74 -14.70
C GLY A 18 -1.50 4.06 -13.96
N PHE A 19 -1.03 4.18 -12.71
CA PHE A 19 -1.17 5.36 -11.84
C PHE A 19 0.16 6.04 -11.46
N PRO A 20 1.07 6.33 -12.42
CA PRO A 20 2.39 6.90 -12.11
C PRO A 20 2.32 8.28 -11.42
N ARG A 21 1.23 9.03 -11.64
CA ARG A 21 1.02 10.39 -11.08
C ARG A 21 0.82 10.40 -9.57
N LEU A 22 0.51 9.26 -8.96
CA LEU A 22 0.32 9.15 -7.51
C LEU A 22 1.64 9.17 -6.74
N ARG A 23 2.76 9.03 -7.45
CA ARG A 23 4.10 9.23 -6.89
C ARG A 23 4.31 10.62 -6.31
N ASP A 24 3.76 11.64 -6.97
CA ASP A 24 3.95 13.05 -6.57
C ASP A 24 2.86 13.54 -5.60
N ARG A 25 1.90 12.66 -5.23
CA ARG A 25 0.75 13.01 -4.38
C ARG A 25 0.47 11.92 -3.33
N PRO A 26 1.38 11.71 -2.36
CA PRO A 26 1.27 10.60 -1.41
C PRO A 26 0.06 10.70 -0.48
N GLY A 27 -0.46 11.91 -0.21
CA GLY A 27 -1.66 12.15 0.59
C GLY A 27 -2.97 12.15 -0.21
N LEU A 28 -2.93 11.90 -1.52
CA LEU A 28 -4.14 11.78 -2.33
C LEU A 28 -4.76 10.40 -2.09
N ASP A 29 -6.06 10.40 -1.84
CA ASP A 29 -6.85 9.18 -1.78
C ASP A 29 -6.81 8.45 -3.14
N LEU A 30 -6.38 7.18 -3.12
CA LEU A 30 -6.22 6.34 -4.31
C LEU A 30 -7.56 6.17 -5.04
N ILE A 31 -8.66 5.99 -4.29
CA ILE A 31 -9.99 5.83 -4.88
C ILE A 31 -10.44 7.11 -5.58
N SER A 32 -10.28 8.26 -4.91
CA SER A 32 -10.53 9.58 -5.48
C SER A 32 -9.66 9.88 -6.71
N ALA A 33 -8.47 9.27 -6.80
CA ALA A 33 -7.59 9.37 -7.95
C ALA A 33 -7.96 8.46 -9.14
N GLY A 34 -8.99 7.64 -8.99
CA GLY A 34 -9.49 6.73 -10.03
C GLY A 34 -8.96 5.30 -9.91
N VAL A 35 -8.29 4.94 -8.81
CA VAL A 35 -7.97 3.54 -8.53
C VAL A 35 -9.25 2.84 -8.11
N ASN A 36 -9.76 1.95 -8.95
CA ASN A 36 -10.95 1.17 -8.62
C ASN A 36 -10.63 0.08 -7.57
N SER A 37 -11.65 -0.44 -6.89
CA SER A 37 -11.49 -1.43 -5.82
C SER A 37 -10.80 -2.71 -6.27
N ALA A 38 -11.04 -3.18 -7.50
CA ALA A 38 -10.42 -4.41 -8.01
C ALA A 38 -8.92 -4.23 -8.28
N THR A 39 -8.51 -3.06 -8.78
CA THR A 39 -7.11 -2.71 -8.95
C THR A 39 -6.44 -2.47 -7.60
N LEU A 40 -7.13 -1.84 -6.66
CA LEU A 40 -6.61 -1.66 -5.31
C LEU A 40 -6.34 -3.02 -4.64
N ILE A 41 -7.28 -3.97 -4.69
CA ILE A 41 -7.07 -5.32 -4.14
C ILE A 41 -5.87 -6.00 -4.78
N GLN A 42 -5.70 -5.92 -6.11
CA GLN A 42 -4.53 -6.50 -6.79
C GLN A 42 -3.21 -5.89 -6.31
N ILE A 43 -3.17 -4.56 -6.14
CA ILE A 43 -2.00 -3.86 -5.61
C ILE A 43 -1.72 -4.31 -4.17
N LEU A 44 -2.75 -4.40 -3.33
CA LEU A 44 -2.61 -4.84 -1.94
C LEU A 44 -2.06 -6.26 -1.87
N SER A 45 -2.63 -7.20 -2.62
CA SER A 45 -2.14 -8.58 -2.67
C SER A 45 -0.69 -8.69 -3.15
N ALA A 46 -0.29 -7.90 -4.16
CA ALA A 46 1.10 -7.87 -4.59
C ALA A 46 2.05 -7.33 -3.50
N LEU A 47 1.61 -6.35 -2.71
CA LEU A 47 2.37 -5.79 -1.59
C LEU A 47 2.43 -6.77 -0.40
N GLU A 48 1.34 -7.46 -0.09
CA GLU A 48 1.26 -8.54 0.90
C GLU A 48 2.28 -9.64 0.59
N ASP A 49 2.25 -10.17 -0.63
CA ASP A 49 3.19 -11.20 -1.10
C ASP A 49 4.65 -10.71 -1.06
N ARG A 50 4.89 -9.44 -1.44
CA ARG A 50 6.24 -8.86 -1.49
C ARG A 50 6.85 -8.65 -0.11
N PHE A 51 6.04 -8.30 0.88
CA PHE A 51 6.51 -7.97 2.23
C PHE A 51 6.23 -9.05 3.27
N ASP A 52 5.57 -10.14 2.89
CA ASP A 52 5.15 -11.23 3.78
C ASP A 52 4.29 -10.69 4.95
N VAL A 53 3.28 -9.91 4.59
CA VAL A 53 2.34 -9.26 5.52
C VAL A 53 0.90 -9.57 5.11
N ASP A 54 0.00 -9.56 6.10
CA ASP A 54 -1.45 -9.69 5.89
C ASP A 54 -2.09 -8.33 6.20
N LEU A 55 -2.58 -7.63 5.17
CA LEU A 55 -3.15 -6.30 5.31
C LEU A 55 -4.66 -6.38 5.47
N GLU A 56 -5.17 -5.73 6.51
CA GLU A 56 -6.61 -5.58 6.66
C GLU A 56 -7.14 -4.66 5.56
N THR A 57 -7.91 -5.22 4.62
CA THR A 57 -8.49 -4.48 3.50
C THR A 57 -9.69 -3.65 3.92
N GLU A 58 -10.50 -4.12 4.88
CA GLU A 58 -11.70 -3.40 5.35
C GLU A 58 -11.41 -1.96 5.84
N PRO A 59 -10.40 -1.71 6.70
CA PRO A 59 -10.05 -0.35 7.13
C PRO A 59 -9.50 0.54 6.02
N LEU A 60 -8.97 -0.04 4.93
CA LEU A 60 -8.46 0.70 3.78
C LEU A 60 -9.58 1.18 2.87
N PHE A 61 -10.75 0.52 2.89
CA PHE A 61 -11.95 0.98 2.17
C PHE A 61 -12.85 1.89 3.00
N ALA A 62 -12.75 1.83 4.33
CA ALA A 62 -13.54 2.67 5.24
C ALA A 62 -13.00 4.11 5.39
N GLU A 63 -11.70 4.30 5.14
CA GLU A 63 -11.02 5.59 5.22
C GLU A 63 -10.24 5.85 3.93
N PRO A 64 -9.81 7.10 3.65
CA PRO A 64 -8.97 7.41 2.50
C PRO A 64 -7.74 6.49 2.41
N ALA A 65 -7.64 5.73 1.32
CA ALA A 65 -6.50 4.87 1.06
C ALA A 65 -5.42 5.74 0.45
N THR A 66 -4.46 6.19 1.25
CA THR A 66 -3.32 7.00 0.76
C THR A 66 -2.04 6.18 0.77
N VAL A 67 -1.03 6.62 -0.01
CA VAL A 67 0.29 5.96 -0.02
C VAL A 67 0.92 5.99 1.37
N GLU A 68 0.72 7.07 2.11
CA GLU A 68 1.28 7.21 3.47
C GLU A 68 0.63 6.23 4.44
N ARG A 69 -0.70 6.07 4.37
CA ARG A 69 -1.43 5.11 5.19
C ARG A 69 -1.01 3.68 4.87
N LEU A 70 -0.90 3.34 3.59
CA LEU A 70 -0.43 2.02 3.14
C LEU A 70 0.99 1.73 3.63
N ALA A 71 1.90 2.70 3.50
CA ALA A 71 3.27 2.54 3.97
C ALA A 71 3.35 2.35 5.49
N ALA A 72 2.53 3.09 6.24
CA ALA A 72 2.43 2.96 7.69
C ALA A 72 1.89 1.58 8.09
N GLU A 73 0.84 1.09 7.41
CA GLU A 73 0.22 -0.21 7.72
C GLU A 73 1.17 -1.36 7.41
N ILE A 74 1.77 -1.39 6.22
CA ILE A 74 2.77 -2.42 5.85
C ILE A 74 3.94 -2.41 6.84
N THR A 75 4.44 -1.23 7.21
CA THR A 75 5.53 -1.11 8.19
C THR A 75 5.11 -1.60 9.58
N ARG A 76 3.87 -1.34 9.99
CA ARG A 76 3.30 -1.79 11.25
C ARG A 76 3.13 -3.31 11.26
N THR A 77 2.47 -3.87 10.25
CA THR A 77 2.21 -5.31 10.14
C THR A 77 3.51 -6.10 10.07
N ALA A 78 4.48 -5.67 9.24
CA ALA A 78 5.77 -6.35 9.14
C ALA A 78 6.57 -6.38 10.45
N ARG A 79 6.37 -5.38 11.34
CA ARG A 79 6.96 -5.40 12.68
C ARG A 79 6.25 -6.39 13.60
N LEU A 80 4.95 -6.61 13.41
CA LEU A 80 4.15 -7.55 14.19
C LEU A 80 4.34 -9.00 13.73
N THR A 81 4.53 -9.24 12.42
CA THR A 81 4.83 -10.58 11.86
C THR A 81 6.26 -11.05 12.08
N ARG A 82 7.18 -10.19 12.55
CA ARG A 82 8.51 -10.63 13.01
C ARG A 82 8.44 -11.02 14.48
N PRO A 83 8.29 -12.32 14.84
CA PRO A 83 8.46 -12.72 16.23
C PRO A 83 9.90 -12.43 16.62
N SER A 84 10.08 -11.75 17.74
CA SER A 84 11.33 -11.71 18.48
C SER A 84 11.82 -13.15 18.67
N GLY A 85 12.82 -13.56 17.89
CA GLY A 85 13.61 -14.76 18.10
C GLY A 85 14.80 -14.46 18.99
#